data_AF-A0A7C9AYC9-F1
#
_entry.id   AF-A0A7C9AYC9-F1
#
_cell.length_a   1.000
_cell.length_b   1.000
_cell.length_c   1.000
_cell.angle_alpha   90.00
_cell.angle_beta   90.00
_cell.angle_gamma   90.00
#
_symmetry.space_group_name_H-M   'P 1'
#
loop_
_entity.id
_entity.type
_entity.pdbx_description
1 polymer ?
#
loop_
_entity_poly.entity_id
_entity_poly.type
_entity_poly.pdbx_seq_one_letter_code
_entity_poly.pdbx_strand_id
1 'polypeptide(L)'
;MKHFNRMQLQGIKRVSGCTDQVSLLYGGAIHSLVIKSGLFSNVGLGNSMISMYCKCGCLAESKLIFAELPARDSVSWNALIAGHHIDGCGNEAIQVFNDVQKYNINADLMTLLAALTACNHSGLIEEGQELFHEAIREKNPLGIEHYAGLVDLLGRGEN
;
A
#
# COMPACT_ATOMS: atom_id res chain seq x y z
N MET A 1 24.50 5.64 -12.88
CA MET A 1 25.45 5.32 -11.78
C MET A 1 25.19 6.07 -10.47
N LYS A 2 24.63 7.29 -10.44
CA LYS A 2 24.27 7.95 -9.16
C LYS A 2 23.06 7.34 -8.43
N HIS A 3 22.14 6.65 -9.13
CA HIS A 3 20.95 6.00 -8.54
C HIS A 3 21.24 4.64 -7.86
N PHE A 4 22.22 3.88 -8.35
CA PHE A 4 22.61 2.58 -7.79
C PHE A 4 23.15 2.68 -6.34
N ASN A 5 23.79 3.80 -5.99
CA ASN A 5 24.35 4.02 -4.65
C ASN A 5 23.31 4.44 -3.60
N ARG A 6 22.16 5.03 -3.98
CA ARG A 6 21.16 5.48 -3.00
C ARG A 6 20.39 4.29 -2.39
N MET A 7 20.08 3.28 -3.19
CA MET A 7 19.41 2.06 -2.75
C MET A 7 20.34 1.10 -1.98
N GLN A 8 21.62 0.99 -2.35
CA GLN A 8 22.58 0.15 -1.62
C GLN A 8 22.85 0.65 -0.19
N LEU A 9 22.81 1.97 0.05
CA LEU A 9 23.05 2.55 1.37
C LEU A 9 21.84 2.47 2.32
N GLN A 10 20.63 2.21 1.81
CA GLN A 10 19.43 2.04 2.64
C GLN A 10 19.14 0.56 2.97
N GLY A 11 19.58 -0.38 2.13
CA GLY A 11 19.32 -1.82 2.32
C GLY A 11 19.97 -2.49 3.55
N ILE A 12 20.89 -1.81 4.25
CA ILE A 12 21.51 -2.31 5.50
C ILE A 12 21.58 -1.19 6.55
N LYS A 13 20.56 -0.35 6.66
CA LYS A 13 20.31 0.30 7.96
C LYS A 13 19.46 -0.67 8.78
N ARG A 14 19.95 -1.04 9.97
CA ARG A 14 19.10 -1.59 11.03
C ARG A 14 17.96 -0.59 11.24
N VAL A 15 16.80 -0.84 10.66
CA VAL A 15 15.61 -0.01 10.88
C VAL A 15 14.94 -0.55 12.14
N SER A 16 15.22 0.09 13.27
CA SER A 16 14.58 -0.20 14.55
C SER A 16 13.10 0.20 14.45
N GLY A 17 12.23 -0.76 14.12
CA GLY A 17 10.80 -0.53 13.95
C GLY A 17 10.07 -1.56 13.09
N CYS A 18 10.79 -2.37 12.30
CA CYS A 18 10.17 -3.38 11.46
C CYS A 18 9.86 -4.66 12.27
N THR A 19 8.68 -5.24 12.05
CA THR A 19 8.09 -6.33 12.88
C THR A 19 8.57 -7.73 12.49
N ASP A 20 9.05 -7.91 11.25
CA ASP A 20 9.60 -9.19 10.75
C ASP A 20 11.00 -9.01 10.15
N GLN A 21 12.01 -9.25 10.98
CA GLN A 21 13.42 -9.09 10.65
C GLN A 21 13.95 -10.13 9.65
N VAL A 22 13.34 -11.33 9.59
CA VAL A 22 13.81 -12.43 8.74
C VAL A 22 13.35 -12.21 7.31
N SER A 23 12.08 -11.85 7.12
CA SER A 23 11.53 -11.51 5.80
C SER A 23 12.28 -10.36 5.14
N LEU A 24 12.73 -9.37 5.91
CA LEU A 24 13.55 -8.27 5.41
C LEU A 24 14.93 -8.67 4.93
N LEU A 25 15.59 -9.62 5.59
CA LEU A 25 16.92 -10.08 5.19
C LEU A 25 16.86 -10.73 3.81
N TYR A 26 15.92 -11.65 3.61
CA TYR A 26 15.69 -12.29 2.32
C TYR A 26 15.17 -11.28 1.29
N GLY A 27 14.26 -10.39 1.69
CA GLY A 27 13.73 -9.32 0.85
C GLY A 27 14.81 -8.39 0.30
N GLY A 28 15.76 -7.97 1.13
CA GLY A 28 16.90 -7.15 0.72
C GLY A 28 17.87 -7.87 -0.22
N ALA A 29 18.09 -9.17 -0.02
CA ALA A 29 18.88 -9.98 -0.93
C ALA A 29 18.21 -10.13 -2.30
N ILE A 30 16.90 -10.40 -2.33
CA ILE A 30 16.10 -10.48 -3.56
C ILE A 30 16.07 -9.12 -4.26
N HIS A 31 15.83 -8.03 -3.54
CA HIS A 31 15.89 -6.66 -4.07
C HIS A 31 17.23 -6.40 -4.78
N SER A 32 18.34 -6.70 -4.09
CA SER A 32 19.68 -6.54 -4.67
C SER A 32 19.88 -7.36 -5.95
N LEU A 33 19.34 -8.58 -5.98
CA LEU A 33 19.37 -9.44 -7.16
C LEU A 33 18.54 -8.87 -8.31
N VAL A 34 17.32 -8.40 -8.04
CA VAL A 34 16.43 -7.78 -9.04
C VAL A 34 17.10 -6.58 -9.71
N ILE A 35 17.75 -5.72 -8.94
CA ILE A 35 18.50 -4.57 -9.49
C ILE A 35 19.68 -5.05 -10.34
N LYS A 36 20.51 -5.95 -9.81
CA LYS A 36 21.72 -6.44 -10.52
C LYS A 36 21.38 -7.16 -11.82
N SER A 37 20.24 -7.85 -11.85
CA SER A 37 19.75 -8.56 -13.03
C SER A 37 18.98 -7.68 -14.02
N GLY A 38 18.81 -6.38 -13.73
CA GLY A 38 18.07 -5.45 -14.58
C GLY A 38 16.56 -5.73 -14.64
N LEU A 39 16.02 -6.47 -13.67
CA LEU A 39 14.63 -6.91 -13.63
C LEU A 39 13.70 -5.91 -12.92
N PHE A 40 14.23 -4.80 -12.41
CA PHE A 40 13.45 -3.80 -11.67
C PHE A 40 12.33 -3.16 -12.50
N SER A 41 12.45 -3.16 -13.84
CA SER A 41 11.39 -2.67 -14.72
C SER A 41 10.17 -3.60 -14.81
N ASN A 42 10.23 -4.81 -14.24
CA ASN A 42 9.10 -5.72 -14.18
C ASN A 42 8.13 -5.27 -13.08
N VAL A 43 6.97 -4.77 -13.50
CA VAL A 43 5.92 -4.26 -12.59
C VAL A 43 5.46 -5.31 -11.59
N GLY A 44 5.31 -6.58 -12.00
CA GLY A 44 4.91 -7.66 -11.09
C GLY A 44 5.94 -7.94 -9.99
N LEU A 45 7.24 -7.87 -10.31
CA LEU A 45 8.30 -7.96 -9.29
C LEU A 45 8.29 -6.74 -8.37
N GLY A 46 8.10 -5.54 -8.92
CA GLY A 46 7.96 -4.32 -8.13
C GLY A 46 6.78 -4.39 -7.15
N ASN A 47 5.61 -4.83 -7.61
CA ASN A 47 4.41 -5.03 -6.78
C ASN A 47 4.67 -6.01 -5.64
N SER A 48 5.36 -7.11 -5.93
CA SER A 48 5.76 -8.10 -4.92
C SER A 48 6.69 -7.49 -3.87
N MET A 49 7.65 -6.66 -4.31
CA MET A 49 8.58 -5.99 -3.41
C MET A 49 7.89 -4.92 -2.55
N ILE A 50 6.99 -4.11 -3.12
CA ILE A 50 6.16 -3.14 -2.40
C ILE A 50 5.41 -3.86 -1.27
N SER A 51 4.70 -4.94 -1.60
CA SER A 51 3.92 -5.71 -0.62
C SER A 51 4.80 -6.31 0.48
N MET A 52 6.00 -6.81 0.15
CA MET A 52 6.95 -7.34 1.12
C MET A 52 7.43 -6.27 2.11
N TYR A 53 7.89 -5.12 1.62
CA TYR A 53 8.36 -4.03 2.48
C TYR A 53 7.24 -3.46 3.36
N CYS A 54 6.03 -3.33 2.80
CA CYS A 54 4.83 -2.95 3.53
C CYS A 54 4.51 -3.93 4.69
N LYS A 55 4.52 -5.25 4.44
CA LYS A 55 4.27 -6.28 5.46
C LYS A 55 5.33 -6.31 6.56
N CYS A 56 6.54 -5.87 6.25
CA CYS A 56 7.61 -5.74 7.22
C CYS A 56 7.54 -4.43 8.03
N GLY A 57 6.60 -3.54 7.73
CA GLY A 57 6.48 -2.21 8.35
C GLY A 57 7.48 -1.18 7.84
N CYS A 58 8.19 -1.47 6.75
CA CYS A 58 9.17 -0.58 6.15
C CYS A 58 8.53 0.18 4.98
N LEU A 59 7.57 1.06 5.32
CA LEU A 59 6.73 1.81 4.39
C LEU A 59 7.51 2.83 3.53
N ALA A 60 8.66 3.33 4.02
CA ALA A 60 9.49 4.25 3.26
C ALA A 60 10.11 3.57 2.03
N GLU A 61 10.60 2.34 2.21
CA GLU A 61 11.18 1.52 1.16
C GLU A 61 10.14 1.10 0.12
N SER A 62 8.91 0.77 0.55
CA SER A 62 7.83 0.45 -0.39
C SER A 62 7.43 1.66 -1.24
N LYS A 63 7.33 2.86 -0.63
CA LYS A 63 7.10 4.13 -1.36
C LYS A 63 8.21 4.44 -2.36
N LEU A 64 9.47 4.17 -2.01
CA LEU A 64 10.61 4.36 -2.92
C LEU A 64 10.53 3.43 -4.13
N ILE A 65 10.26 2.14 -3.91
CA ILE A 65 10.11 1.17 -5.02
C ILE A 65 8.95 1.59 -5.92
N PHE A 66 7.82 1.96 -5.33
CA PHE A 66 6.67 2.47 -6.07
C PHE A 66 7.03 3.71 -6.89
N ALA A 67 7.75 4.67 -6.32
CA ALA A 67 8.19 5.89 -7.00
C ALA A 67 9.17 5.65 -8.16
N GLU A 68 9.97 4.58 -8.08
CA GLU A 68 10.97 4.25 -9.09
C GLU A 68 10.46 3.30 -10.19
N LEU A 69 9.31 2.64 -9.99
CA LEU A 69 8.71 1.79 -11.01
C LEU A 69 8.43 2.58 -12.30
N PRO A 70 8.84 2.06 -13.48
CA PRO A 70 8.66 2.76 -14.76
C PRO A 70 7.19 2.84 -15.20
N ALA A 71 6.35 1.93 -14.71
CA ALA A 71 4.91 1.93 -14.90
C ALA A 71 4.25 1.40 -13.61
N ARG A 72 3.06 1.91 -13.31
CA ARG A 72 2.24 1.49 -12.15
C ARG A 72 0.87 1.08 -12.66
N ASP A 73 0.44 -0.10 -12.24
CA ASP A 73 -0.89 -0.63 -12.49
C ASP A 73 -1.74 -0.58 -11.21
N SER A 74 -3.02 -0.95 -11.30
CA SER A 74 -3.91 -1.00 -10.13
C SER A 74 -3.33 -1.85 -8.99
N VAL A 75 -2.63 -2.94 -9.32
CA VAL A 75 -1.96 -3.80 -8.35
C VAL A 75 -0.84 -3.06 -7.60
N SER A 76 -0.09 -2.18 -8.26
CA SER A 76 0.94 -1.33 -7.65
C SER A 76 0.35 -0.43 -6.56
N TRP A 77 -0.78 0.21 -6.87
CA TRP A 77 -1.49 1.10 -5.96
C TRP A 77 -2.12 0.34 -4.80
N ASN A 78 -2.78 -0.78 -5.09
CA ASN A 78 -3.40 -1.65 -4.09
C ASN A 78 -2.36 -2.19 -3.10
N ALA A 79 -1.20 -2.60 -3.59
CA ALA A 79 -0.09 -3.06 -2.75
C ALA A 79 0.44 -1.95 -1.82
N LEU A 80 0.44 -0.69 -2.29
CA LEU A 80 0.84 0.45 -1.48
C LEU A 80 -0.22 0.79 -0.42
N ILE A 81 -1.49 0.94 -0.80
CA ILE A 81 -2.61 1.26 0.10
C ILE A 81 -2.76 0.18 1.19
N ALA A 82 -2.78 -1.09 0.81
CA ALA A 82 -2.86 -2.20 1.76
C ALA A 82 -1.66 -2.25 2.72
N GLY A 83 -0.54 -1.63 2.34
CA GLY A 83 0.62 -1.50 3.19
C GLY A 83 0.47 -0.57 4.38
N HIS A 84 -0.53 0.32 4.36
CA HIS A 84 -0.86 1.24 5.44
C HIS A 84 -1.72 0.62 6.55
N HIS A 85 -1.71 -0.71 6.69
CA HIS A 85 -2.45 -1.45 7.73
C HIS A 85 -1.96 -1.21 9.18
N ILE A 86 -0.86 -0.48 9.36
CA ILE A 86 -0.33 -0.14 10.69
C ILE A 86 -1.15 1.02 11.27
N ASP A 87 -1.51 0.92 12.55
CA ASP A 87 -2.23 1.95 13.29
C ASP A 87 -1.60 3.35 13.08
N GLY A 88 -2.45 4.32 12.73
CA GLY A 88 -2.04 5.72 12.52
C GLY A 88 -1.58 6.09 11.11
N CYS A 89 -1.53 5.14 10.17
CA CYS A 89 -1.17 5.39 8.76
C CYS A 89 -2.36 5.54 7.81
N GLY A 90 -3.60 5.56 8.31
CA GLY A 90 -4.82 5.60 7.49
C GLY A 90 -4.98 6.87 6.68
N ASN A 91 -4.54 8.02 7.20
CA ASN A 91 -4.57 9.28 6.46
C ASN A 91 -3.72 9.22 5.19
N GLU A 92 -2.52 8.65 5.28
CA GLU A 92 -1.68 8.45 4.10
C GLU A 92 -2.26 7.40 3.15
N ALA A 93 -2.96 6.38 3.65
CA ALA A 93 -3.65 5.41 2.80
C ALA A 93 -4.75 6.07 1.96
N ILE A 94 -5.53 6.96 2.57
CA ILE A 94 -6.58 7.75 1.90
C ILE A 94 -5.94 8.71 0.90
N GLN A 95 -4.82 9.35 1.23
CA GLN A 95 -4.10 10.20 0.27
C GLN A 95 -3.66 9.41 -0.96
N VAL A 96 -3.13 8.19 -0.77
CA VAL A 96 -2.75 7.31 -1.89
C VAL A 96 -3.99 6.90 -2.69
N PHE A 97 -5.12 6.60 -2.04
CA PHE A 97 -6.39 6.31 -2.72
C PHE A 97 -6.88 7.50 -3.56
N ASN A 98 -6.85 8.71 -3.01
CA ASN A 98 -7.24 9.93 -3.73
C ASN A 98 -6.33 10.20 -4.93
N ASP A 99 -5.03 9.87 -4.81
CA ASP A 99 -4.11 9.91 -5.94
C ASP A 99 -4.51 8.92 -7.05
N VAL A 100 -4.96 7.70 -6.71
CA VAL A 100 -5.47 6.73 -7.71
C VAL A 100 -6.58 7.35 -8.55
N GLN A 101 -7.58 7.95 -7.90
CA GLN A 101 -8.69 8.63 -8.59
C GLN A 101 -8.18 9.81 -9.44
N LYS A 102 -7.30 10.65 -8.89
CA LYS A 102 -6.74 11.82 -9.58
C LYS A 102 -5.96 11.46 -10.85
N TYR A 103 -5.25 10.34 -10.84
CA TYR A 103 -4.51 9.87 -12.01
C TYR A 103 -5.39 9.14 -13.04
N ASN A 104 -6.73 9.14 -12.88
CA ASN A 104 -7.69 8.36 -13.67
C ASN A 104 -7.31 6.87 -13.77
N ILE A 105 -6.65 6.37 -12.72
CA ILE A 105 -6.37 4.95 -12.61
C ILE A 105 -7.63 4.34 -12.06
N ASN A 106 -8.15 3.32 -12.74
CA ASN A 106 -9.41 2.70 -12.35
C ASN A 106 -9.23 2.08 -10.97
N ALA A 107 -9.72 2.77 -9.93
CA ALA A 107 -9.79 2.23 -8.58
C ALA A 107 -10.74 1.05 -8.66
N ASP A 108 -10.19 -0.15 -8.56
CA ASP A 108 -11.00 -1.36 -8.52
C ASP A 108 -11.58 -1.56 -7.11
N LEU A 109 -12.48 -2.51 -6.98
CA LEU A 109 -13.07 -2.87 -5.69
C LEU A 109 -12.00 -3.22 -4.64
N MET A 110 -10.86 -3.78 -5.07
CA MET A 110 -9.74 -4.05 -4.19
C MET A 110 -9.08 -2.77 -3.65
N THR A 111 -9.03 -1.71 -4.46
CA THR A 111 -8.54 -0.38 -4.07
C THR A 111 -9.43 0.21 -2.96
N LEU A 112 -10.76 0.13 -3.15
CA LEU A 112 -11.75 0.60 -2.18
C LEU A 112 -11.69 -0.20 -0.87
N LEU A 113 -11.63 -1.52 -0.96
CA LEU A 113 -11.52 -2.40 0.21
C LEU A 113 -10.25 -2.11 1.02
N ALA A 114 -9.13 -1.87 0.34
CA ALA A 114 -7.87 -1.52 1.01
C ALA A 114 -7.97 -0.17 1.74
N ALA A 115 -8.59 0.84 1.12
CA ALA A 115 -8.81 2.14 1.75
C ALA A 115 -9.78 2.05 2.95
N LEU A 116 -10.89 1.32 2.84
CA LEU A 116 -11.82 1.07 3.94
C LEU A 116 -11.16 0.34 5.11
N THR A 117 -10.26 -0.61 4.82
CA THR A 117 -9.51 -1.33 5.84
C THR A 117 -8.54 -0.40 6.56
N ALA A 118 -7.87 0.51 5.84
CA ALA A 118 -7.00 1.51 6.44
C ALA A 118 -7.78 2.50 7.33
N CYS A 119 -8.99 2.89 6.92
CA CYS A 119 -9.89 3.71 7.73
C CYS A 119 -10.27 3.00 9.04
N ASN A 120 -10.59 1.70 8.96
CA ASN A 120 -10.91 0.86 10.12
C ASN A 120 -9.79 0.82 11.15
N HIS A 121 -8.55 0.60 10.70
CA HIS A 121 -7.38 0.54 11.58
C HIS A 121 -7.02 1.89 12.19
N SER A 122 -7.38 3.00 11.53
CA SER A 122 -7.01 4.35 11.98
C SER A 122 -8.16 5.13 12.64
N GLY A 123 -9.35 4.53 12.76
CA GLY A 123 -10.53 5.20 13.34
C GLY A 123 -11.06 6.37 12.49
N LEU A 124 -10.81 6.35 11.18
CA LEU A 124 -11.22 7.40 10.23
C LEU A 124 -12.63 7.13 9.73
N ILE A 125 -13.61 7.32 10.62
CA ILE A 125 -15.01 6.94 10.39
C ILE A 125 -15.62 7.78 9.27
N GLU A 126 -15.43 9.10 9.30
CA GLU A 126 -16.02 10.02 8.34
C GLU A 126 -15.49 9.74 6.93
N GLU A 127 -14.17 9.60 6.79
CA GLU A 127 -13.53 9.34 5.51
C GLU A 127 -13.92 7.97 4.94
N GLY A 128 -13.99 6.93 5.78
CA GLY A 128 -14.43 5.61 5.32
C GLY A 128 -15.91 5.58 4.89
N GLN A 129 -16.78 6.36 5.55
CA GLN A 129 -18.17 6.54 5.12
C GLN A 129 -18.26 7.27 3.78
N GLU A 130 -17.49 8.34 3.59
CA GLU A 130 -17.45 9.10 2.33
C GLU A 130 -17.01 8.23 1.16
N LEU A 131 -15.94 7.45 1.33
CA LEU A 131 -15.44 6.50 0.33
C LEU A 131 -16.52 5.47 -0.06
N PHE A 132 -17.24 4.93 0.92
CA PHE A 132 -18.30 3.96 0.67
C PHE A 132 -19.48 4.59 -0.07
N HIS A 133 -19.90 5.79 0.32
CA HIS A 133 -20.98 6.52 -0.35
C HIS A 133 -20.63 6.90 -1.79
N GLU A 134 -19.38 7.30 -2.06
CA GLU A 134 -18.90 7.55 -3.41
C GLU A 134 -18.98 6.29 -4.26
N ALA A 135 -18.52 5.15 -3.73
CA ALA A 135 -18.56 3.88 -4.47
C ALA A 135 -20.00 3.44 -4.83
N ILE A 136 -20.98 3.69 -3.94
CA ILE A 136 -22.41 3.49 -4.26
C ILE A 136 -22.85 4.41 -5.40
N ARG A 137 -22.46 5.69 -5.36
CA ARG A 137 -22.85 6.70 -6.35
C ARG A 137 -22.31 6.35 -7.74
N GLU A 138 -21.11 5.80 -7.80
CA GLU A 138 -20.47 5.31 -9.03
C GLU A 138 -21.05 3.98 -9.53
N LYS A 139 -21.98 3.37 -8.78
CA LYS A 139 -22.61 2.07 -9.08
C LYS A 139 -21.59 0.93 -9.16
N ASN A 140 -20.55 0.99 -8.34
CA ASN A 140 -19.57 -0.08 -8.23
C ASN A 140 -20.25 -1.35 -7.66
N PRO A 141 -19.95 -2.56 -8.18
CA PRO A 141 -20.59 -3.80 -7.74
C PRO A 141 -20.00 -4.29 -6.41
N LEU A 142 -20.35 -3.62 -5.31
CA LEU A 142 -19.83 -3.90 -3.97
C LEU A 142 -20.22 -5.31 -3.49
N GLY A 143 -19.21 -6.08 -3.07
CA GLY A 143 -19.37 -7.39 -2.42
C GLY A 143 -19.49 -7.31 -0.90
N ILE A 144 -19.72 -8.47 -0.26
CA ILE A 144 -19.95 -8.63 1.18
C ILE A 144 -18.81 -8.02 2.01
N GLU A 145 -17.56 -8.19 1.54
CA GLU A 145 -16.36 -7.66 2.17
C GLU A 145 -16.36 -6.14 2.35
N HIS A 146 -16.98 -5.39 1.43
CA HIS A 146 -17.09 -3.94 1.55
C HIS A 146 -18.09 -3.54 2.64
N TYR A 147 -19.25 -4.21 2.67
CA TYR A 147 -20.27 -3.97 3.69
C TYR A 147 -19.79 -4.39 5.08
N ALA A 148 -19.08 -5.52 5.19
CA ALA A 148 -18.45 -5.96 6.43
C ALA A 148 -17.45 -4.91 6.94
N GLY A 149 -16.58 -4.40 6.06
CA GLY A 149 -15.64 -3.33 6.41
C GLY A 149 -16.35 -2.04 6.87
N LEU A 150 -17.49 -1.68 6.29
CA LEU A 150 -18.28 -0.54 6.76
C LEU A 150 -18.89 -0.79 8.15
N VAL A 151 -19.46 -1.97 8.39
CA VAL A 151 -20.05 -2.32 9.69
C VAL A 151 -18.98 -2.29 10.79
N ASP A 152 -17.80 -2.85 10.52
CA ASP A 152 -16.67 -2.83 11.44
C ASP A 152 -16.22 -1.39 11.76
N LEU A 153 -16.26 -0.50 10.77
CA LEU A 153 -15.86 0.91 10.92
C LEU A 153 -16.83 1.65 11.84
N LEU A 154 -18.13 1.47 11.63
CA LEU A 154 -19.18 2.14 12.40
C LEU A 154 -19.26 1.61 13.83
N GLY A 155 -19.06 0.30 14.04
CA GLY A 155 -19.08 -0.31 15.37
C GLY A 155 -17.97 0.21 16.31
N ARG A 156 -16.92 0.84 15.77
CA ARG A 156 -15.83 1.43 16.57
C ARG A 156 -16.13 2.85 17.06
N GLY A 157 -17.11 3.55 16.49
CA GLY A 157 -17.48 4.92 16.87
C GLY A 157 -18.38 5.06 18.10
N GLU A 158 -18.88 3.94 18.65
CA GLU A 158 -19.86 3.93 19.75
C GLU A 158 -19.25 3.68 21.15
N ASN A 159 -17.92 3.81 21.35
CA ASN A 159 -17.25 3.63 22.64
C ASN A 159 -16.48 4.88 23.12
#